data_AF-Q849U2-F1
#
_entry.id   AF-Q849U2-F1
#
_cell.length_a   1.000
_cell.length_b   1.000
_cell.length_c   1.000
_cell.angle_alpha   90.00
_cell.angle_beta   90.00
_cell.angle_gamma   90.00
#
_symmetry.space_group_name_H-M   'P 1'
#
loop_
_entity.id
_entity.type
_entity.pdbx_description
1 polymer ?
#
loop_
_entity_poly.entity_id
_entity_poly.type
_entity_poly.pdbx_seq_one_letter_code
_entity_poly.pdbx_strand_id
1 'polypeptide(L)'
;MMIALSDFWLLHGFKNKSDIIETLASRSSLVPLAKKLQEQDLRAFYADIMQAEQAQLHQWLSPILLEKQATYQANNLDLTNPDYWVIYTIDAMNISLDKLDAGLICFYLFNIVHLKKGEGIYQDAGIPHAYLRGQNIELMACSDNVIRGGLTPKYVDIPELLKIVDCREVEPKLFQQPLKTHAYLLTPRQQKISLCKIFNMNVAKHII
;
A
#
# COMPACT_ATOMS: atom_id res chain seq x y z
N MET A 1 -13.36 0.36 -6.08
CA MET A 1 -13.67 1.73 -5.57
C MET A 1 -13.98 1.60 -4.11
N MET A 2 -13.44 2.49 -3.29
CA MET A 2 -13.63 2.45 -1.84
C MET A 2 -14.06 3.82 -1.31
N ILE A 3 -14.90 3.82 -0.27
CA ILE A 3 -15.31 5.02 0.49
C ILE A 3 -15.02 4.79 1.97
N ALA A 4 -14.35 5.74 2.60
CA ALA A 4 -13.98 5.68 4.00
C ALA A 4 -15.18 5.96 4.92
N LEU A 5 -15.37 5.10 5.93
CA LEU A 5 -16.38 5.25 6.99
C LEU A 5 -15.80 5.87 8.29
N SER A 6 -14.48 5.85 8.42
CA SER A 6 -13.67 6.48 9.47
C SER A 6 -12.46 7.17 8.83
N ASP A 7 -11.53 7.70 9.63
CA ASP A 7 -10.16 7.88 9.14
C ASP A 7 -9.63 6.53 8.61
N PHE A 8 -9.15 6.55 7.37
CA PHE A 8 -8.79 5.35 6.63
C PHE A 8 -7.45 5.53 5.93
N TRP A 9 -6.54 4.57 6.11
CA TRP A 9 -5.20 4.56 5.54
C TRP A 9 -5.03 3.40 4.57
N LEU A 10 -4.44 3.67 3.41
CA LEU A 10 -4.13 2.66 2.39
C LEU A 10 -2.82 2.96 1.67
N LEU A 11 -2.26 1.91 1.04
CA LEU A 11 -1.32 2.05 -0.07
C LEU A 11 -2.08 2.15 -1.39
N HIS A 12 -1.63 3.01 -2.30
CA HIS A 12 -2.27 3.20 -3.60
C HIS A 12 -1.30 3.60 -4.72
N GLY A 13 -0.91 2.64 -5.55
CA GLY A 13 -0.05 2.85 -6.72
C GLY A 13 1.35 3.35 -6.36
N PHE A 14 2.24 3.39 -7.35
CA PHE A 14 3.59 3.90 -7.17
C PHE A 14 3.57 5.43 -7.00
N LYS A 15 4.42 5.95 -6.11
CA LYS A 15 4.74 7.39 -6.06
C LYS A 15 5.48 7.80 -7.34
N ASN A 16 5.70 9.10 -7.54
CA ASN A 16 6.64 9.55 -8.57
C ASN A 16 8.05 9.01 -8.26
N LYS A 17 8.81 8.67 -9.30
CA LYS A 17 10.14 8.08 -9.14
C LYS A 17 11.07 8.97 -8.29
N SER A 18 10.98 10.29 -8.43
CA SER A 18 11.74 11.26 -7.62
C SER A 18 11.47 11.09 -6.13
N ASP A 19 10.20 10.95 -5.75
CA ASP A 19 9.75 10.89 -4.37
C ASP A 19 10.14 9.56 -3.73
N ILE A 20 10.14 8.48 -4.52
CA ILE A 20 10.67 7.18 -4.11
C ILE A 20 12.16 7.29 -3.82
N ILE A 21 12.94 7.88 -4.73
CA ILE A 21 14.38 8.05 -4.56
C ILE A 21 14.68 8.88 -3.31
N GLU A 22 13.97 9.99 -3.09
CA GLU A 22 14.12 10.82 -1.89
C GLU A 22 13.79 10.04 -0.62
N THR A 23 12.66 9.33 -0.62
CA THR A 23 12.21 8.49 0.50
C THR A 23 13.22 7.40 0.84
N LEU A 24 13.82 6.74 -0.16
CA LEU A 24 14.85 5.73 0.05
C LEU A 24 16.16 6.36 0.52
N ALA A 25 16.58 7.49 -0.07
CA ALA A 25 17.83 8.16 0.27
C ALA A 25 17.86 8.73 1.69
N SER A 26 16.70 9.02 2.29
CA SER A 26 16.60 9.50 3.67
C SER A 26 16.91 8.42 4.73
N ARG A 27 17.12 7.16 4.31
CA ARG A 27 17.41 6.02 5.18
C ARG A 27 18.74 5.41 4.80
N SER A 28 19.70 5.42 5.72
CA SER A 28 21.08 4.97 5.47
C SER A 28 21.15 3.56 4.88
N SER A 29 20.31 2.63 5.36
CA SER A 29 20.23 1.25 4.86
C SER A 29 19.63 1.11 3.46
N LEU A 30 18.84 2.09 2.99
CA LEU A 30 18.15 2.08 1.69
C LEU A 30 18.83 2.95 0.62
N VAL A 31 19.88 3.69 0.96
CA VAL A 31 20.67 4.47 -0.02
C VAL A 31 21.11 3.64 -1.24
N PRO A 32 21.55 2.37 -1.10
CA PRO A 32 21.87 1.55 -2.27
C PRO A 32 20.67 1.34 -3.21
N LEU A 33 19.45 1.20 -2.67
CA LEU A 33 18.23 1.09 -3.46
C LEU A 33 17.89 2.41 -4.17
N ALA A 34 18.08 3.54 -3.51
CA ALA A 34 17.88 4.86 -4.12
C ALA A 34 18.79 5.05 -5.35
N LYS A 35 20.08 4.71 -5.22
CA LYS A 35 21.05 4.74 -6.33
C LYS A 35 20.66 3.79 -7.45
N LYS A 36 20.26 2.57 -7.09
CA LYS A 36 19.80 1.57 -8.07
C LYS A 36 18.60 2.06 -8.88
N LEU A 37 17.62 2.69 -8.22
CA LEU A 37 16.45 3.24 -8.91
C LEU A 37 16.80 4.45 -9.80
N GLN A 38 17.85 5.23 -9.49
CA GLN A 38 18.30 6.29 -10.41
C GLN A 38 18.71 5.73 -11.77
N GLU A 39 19.31 4.54 -11.79
CA GLU A 39 19.85 3.88 -12.97
C GLU A 39 18.86 2.95 -13.69
N GLN A 40 17.70 2.65 -13.08
CA GLN A 40 16.71 1.70 -13.60
C GLN A 40 15.33 2.32 -13.78
N ASP A 41 14.48 1.74 -14.63
CA ASP A 41 13.05 2.05 -14.62
C ASP A 41 12.34 1.42 -13.42
N LEU A 42 11.14 1.92 -13.08
CA LEU A 42 10.37 1.46 -11.91
C LEU A 42 9.97 -0.01 -12.00
N ARG A 43 9.75 -0.55 -13.20
CA ARG A 43 9.31 -1.94 -13.37
C ARG A 43 10.46 -2.90 -13.08
N ALA A 44 11.63 -2.66 -13.66
CA ALA A 44 12.83 -3.44 -13.39
C ALA A 44 13.23 -3.36 -11.91
N PHE A 45 13.20 -2.15 -11.34
CA PHE A 45 13.49 -1.95 -9.93
C PHE A 45 12.49 -2.70 -9.01
N TYR A 46 11.19 -2.61 -9.29
CA TYR A 46 10.17 -3.33 -8.52
C TYR A 46 10.35 -4.84 -8.62
N ALA A 47 10.68 -5.37 -9.80
CA ALA A 47 10.97 -6.78 -9.99
C ALA A 47 12.16 -7.25 -9.12
N ASP A 48 13.22 -6.43 -9.02
CA ASP A 48 14.37 -6.72 -8.18
C ASP A 48 14.02 -6.73 -6.68
N ILE A 49 13.14 -5.83 -6.24
CA ILE A 49 12.65 -5.82 -4.85
C ILE A 49 11.83 -7.06 -4.55
N MET A 50 10.89 -7.42 -5.42
CA MET A 50 9.99 -8.55 -5.18
C MET A 50 10.72 -9.91 -5.22
N GLN A 51 11.89 -9.97 -5.86
CA GLN A 51 12.75 -11.16 -5.93
C GLN A 51 13.92 -11.11 -4.93
N ALA A 52 13.96 -10.12 -4.04
CA ALA A 52 15.05 -9.97 -3.10
C ALA A 52 15.16 -11.18 -2.15
N GLU A 53 16.40 -11.60 -1.92
CA GLU A 53 16.70 -12.65 -0.96
C GLU A 53 16.52 -12.15 0.48
N GLN A 54 16.30 -13.06 1.42
CA GLN A 54 16.13 -12.70 2.83
C GLN A 54 17.32 -11.90 3.38
N ALA A 55 18.54 -12.23 2.99
CA ALA A 55 19.74 -11.47 3.40
C ALA A 55 19.68 -10.00 2.96
N GLN A 56 19.15 -9.73 1.76
CA GLN A 56 18.98 -8.37 1.25
C GLN A 56 17.87 -7.63 2.01
N LEU A 57 16.74 -8.28 2.25
CA LEU A 57 15.63 -7.71 3.03
C LEU A 57 16.08 -7.34 4.45
N HIS A 58 16.85 -8.21 5.10
CA HIS A 58 17.46 -7.94 6.40
C HIS A 58 18.39 -6.73 6.36
N GLN A 59 19.28 -6.67 5.38
CA GLN A 59 20.22 -5.55 5.23
C GLN A 59 19.49 -4.21 5.11
N TRP A 60 18.34 -4.19 4.43
CA TRP A 60 17.53 -3.00 4.21
C TRP A 60 16.67 -2.62 5.41
N LEU A 61 15.93 -3.58 5.97
CA LEU A 61 14.87 -3.33 6.95
C LEU A 61 15.35 -3.39 8.39
N SER A 62 16.23 -4.33 8.76
CA SER A 62 16.63 -4.49 10.17
C SER A 62 17.21 -3.23 10.81
N PRO A 63 18.05 -2.41 10.13
CA PRO A 63 18.53 -1.15 10.71
C PRO A 63 17.40 -0.17 11.04
N ILE A 64 16.38 -0.07 10.18
CA ILE A 64 15.22 0.82 10.37
C ILE A 64 14.40 0.33 11.56
N LEU A 65 14.14 -0.97 11.64
CA LEU A 65 13.40 -1.57 12.74
C LEU A 65 14.07 -1.28 14.08
N LEU A 66 15.38 -1.53 14.18
CA LEU A 66 16.15 -1.29 15.39
C LEU A 66 16.19 0.18 15.79
N GLU A 67 16.39 1.09 14.83
CA GLU A 67 16.47 2.53 15.09
C GLU A 67 15.12 3.10 15.55
N LYS A 68 14.02 2.68 14.91
CA LYS A 68 12.69 3.29 15.08
C LYS A 68 11.82 2.60 16.12
N GLN A 69 12.20 1.43 16.63
CA GLN A 69 11.39 0.64 17.59
C GLN A 69 10.97 1.46 18.82
N ALA A 70 11.91 2.17 19.45
CA ALA A 70 11.62 2.95 20.66
C ALA A 70 10.65 4.11 20.38
N THR A 71 10.82 4.80 19.24
CA THR A 71 9.93 5.90 18.84
C THR A 71 8.53 5.39 18.49
N TYR A 72 8.44 4.23 17.84
CA TYR A 72 7.17 3.56 17.56
C TYR A 72 6.42 3.20 18.85
N GLN A 73 7.09 2.56 19.80
CA GLN A 73 6.50 2.17 21.09
C GLN A 73 6.05 3.37 21.92
N ALA A 74 6.73 4.51 21.79
CA ALA A 74 6.34 5.76 22.41
C ALA A 74 5.18 6.49 21.69
N ASN A 75 4.62 5.93 20.60
CA ASN A 75 3.63 6.56 19.72
C ASN A 75 4.09 7.90 19.12
N ASN A 76 5.40 8.06 18.90
CA ASN A 76 6.01 9.29 18.39
C ASN A 76 6.41 9.20 16.90
N LEU A 77 5.83 8.24 16.15
CA LEU A 77 5.99 8.15 14.70
C LEU A 77 4.71 8.58 13.99
N ASP A 78 4.85 9.49 13.04
CA ASP A 78 3.74 9.99 12.23
C ASP A 78 3.22 8.92 11.27
N LEU A 79 1.92 8.92 11.01
CA LEU A 79 1.25 7.94 10.13
C LEU A 79 1.54 8.17 8.64
N THR A 80 2.03 9.34 8.26
CA THR A 80 2.54 9.60 6.91
C THR A 80 3.95 9.04 6.72
N ASN A 81 4.67 8.72 7.80
CA ASN A 81 5.99 8.14 7.71
C ASN A 81 5.91 6.64 7.37
N PRO A 82 6.54 6.18 6.27
CA PRO A 82 6.52 4.76 5.91
C PRO A 82 7.15 3.84 6.98
N ASP A 83 8.08 4.32 7.79
CA ASP A 83 8.69 3.51 8.87
C ASP A 83 7.67 3.07 9.91
N TYR A 84 6.66 3.92 10.18
CA TYR A 84 5.53 3.56 11.06
C TYR A 84 4.85 2.30 10.53
N TRP A 85 4.54 2.27 9.23
CA TRP A 85 3.79 1.17 8.65
C TRP A 85 4.60 -0.11 8.53
N VAL A 86 5.91 -0.02 8.27
CA VAL A 86 6.78 -1.20 8.27
C VAL A 86 6.75 -1.88 9.64
N ILE A 87 6.97 -1.12 10.72
CA ILE A 87 7.01 -1.65 12.10
C ILE A 87 5.61 -2.12 12.51
N TYR A 88 4.59 -1.31 12.25
CA TYR A 88 3.20 -1.67 12.51
C TYR A 88 2.81 -2.99 11.82
N THR A 89 3.24 -3.19 10.57
CA THR A 89 2.93 -4.41 9.83
C THR A 89 3.59 -5.64 10.45
N ILE A 90 4.87 -5.53 10.82
CA ILE A 90 5.59 -6.61 11.47
C ILE A 90 4.92 -7.01 12.78
N ASP A 91 4.57 -6.03 13.61
CA ASP A 91 3.89 -6.27 14.89
C ASP A 91 2.46 -6.82 14.69
N ALA A 92 1.67 -6.18 13.82
CA ALA A 92 0.27 -6.53 13.62
C ALA A 92 0.08 -7.91 12.96
N MET A 93 1.05 -8.35 12.15
CA MET A 93 1.03 -9.64 11.47
C MET A 93 1.96 -10.69 12.12
N ASN A 94 2.65 -10.35 13.21
CA ASN A 94 3.68 -11.19 13.84
C ASN A 94 4.70 -11.75 12.82
N ILE A 95 5.20 -10.89 11.94
CA ILE A 95 6.20 -11.29 10.94
C ILE A 95 7.52 -11.58 11.66
N SER A 96 8.04 -12.80 11.50
CA SER A 96 9.36 -13.14 12.04
C SER A 96 10.44 -12.34 11.33
N LEU A 97 11.40 -11.81 12.10
CA LEU A 97 12.54 -11.14 11.52
C LEU A 97 13.34 -12.07 10.60
N ASP A 98 13.38 -13.37 10.85
CA ASP A 98 14.10 -14.35 9.99
C ASP A 98 13.40 -14.62 8.65
N LYS A 99 12.18 -14.10 8.45
CA LYS A 99 11.36 -14.33 7.26
C LYS A 99 10.58 -13.07 6.89
N LEU A 100 11.31 -12.05 6.49
CA LEU A 100 10.75 -10.76 6.06
C LEU A 100 10.05 -10.90 4.70
N ASP A 101 8.97 -10.13 4.54
CA ASP A 101 8.18 -10.04 3.31
C ASP A 101 8.69 -8.85 2.46
N ALA A 102 8.93 -9.06 1.16
CA ALA A 102 9.37 -8.01 0.24
C ALA A 102 8.36 -6.86 0.12
N GLY A 103 7.07 -7.14 0.35
CA GLY A 103 5.99 -6.17 0.45
C GLY A 103 6.23 -5.08 1.49
N LEU A 104 7.07 -5.32 2.51
CA LEU A 104 7.46 -4.28 3.48
C LEU A 104 8.20 -3.11 2.81
N ILE A 105 8.95 -3.37 1.73
CA ILE A 105 9.61 -2.30 0.97
C ILE A 105 8.59 -1.44 0.22
N CYS A 106 7.40 -1.96 -0.08
CA CYS A 106 6.36 -1.24 -0.83
C CYS A 106 5.83 0.00 -0.09
N PHE A 107 5.99 0.10 1.24
CA PHE A 107 5.68 1.33 1.98
C PHE A 107 6.51 2.53 1.52
N TYR A 108 7.72 2.29 1.00
CA TYR A 108 8.59 3.33 0.44
C TYR A 108 8.31 3.62 -1.04
N LEU A 109 7.67 2.69 -1.74
CA LEU A 109 7.41 2.79 -3.19
C LEU A 109 6.03 3.36 -3.50
N PHE A 110 5.04 3.04 -2.66
CA PHE A 110 3.64 3.34 -2.93
C PHE A 110 3.13 4.56 -2.18
N ASN A 111 2.08 5.19 -2.70
CA ASN A 111 1.45 6.31 -1.99
C ASN A 111 0.78 5.81 -0.72
N ILE A 112 1.20 6.35 0.44
CA ILE A 112 0.47 6.22 1.70
C ILE A 112 -0.60 7.32 1.69
N VAL A 113 -1.85 6.91 1.61
CA VAL A 113 -2.98 7.82 1.43
C VAL A 113 -3.85 7.78 2.68
N HIS A 114 -4.22 8.96 3.18
CA HIS A 114 -5.18 9.14 4.27
C HIS A 114 -6.49 9.69 3.70
N LEU A 115 -7.58 8.96 3.91
CA LEU A 115 -8.94 9.38 3.60
C LEU A 115 -9.67 9.71 4.91
N LYS A 116 -10.36 10.84 4.90
CA LYS A 116 -11.34 11.20 5.92
C LYS A 116 -12.66 10.51 5.64
N LYS A 117 -13.50 10.40 6.66
CA LYS A 117 -14.86 9.86 6.52
C LYS A 117 -15.62 10.56 5.38
N GLY A 118 -16.16 9.77 4.45
CA GLY A 118 -16.89 10.25 3.27
C GLY A 118 -16.03 10.54 2.04
N GLU A 119 -14.70 10.53 2.17
CA GLU A 119 -13.80 10.52 1.02
C GLU A 119 -13.75 9.12 0.40
N GLY A 120 -13.52 9.07 -0.91
CA GLY A 120 -13.31 7.84 -1.63
C GLY A 120 -12.18 7.93 -2.65
N ILE A 121 -11.76 6.76 -3.12
CA ILE A 121 -10.73 6.59 -4.13
C ILE A 121 -11.08 5.43 -5.08
N TYR A 122 -10.70 5.57 -6.35
CA TYR A 122 -10.83 4.51 -7.35
C TYR A 122 -9.53 3.72 -7.43
N GLN A 123 -9.61 2.40 -7.35
CA GLN A 123 -8.50 1.50 -7.69
C GLN A 123 -8.70 1.00 -9.12
N ASP A 124 -7.87 1.48 -10.04
CA ASP A 124 -7.83 0.98 -11.42
C ASP A 124 -7.19 -0.42 -11.44
N ALA A 125 -7.54 -1.23 -12.45
CA ALA A 125 -6.95 -2.55 -12.63
C ALA A 125 -5.42 -2.46 -12.80
N GLY A 126 -4.69 -3.42 -12.23
CA GLY A 126 -3.22 -3.47 -12.28
C GLY A 126 -2.51 -2.53 -11.31
N ILE A 127 -3.21 -1.55 -10.71
CA ILE A 127 -2.63 -0.64 -9.71
C ILE A 127 -2.53 -1.37 -8.35
N PRO A 128 -1.32 -1.56 -7.81
CA PRO A 128 -1.16 -2.20 -6.52
C PRO A 128 -1.75 -1.32 -5.41
N HIS A 129 -2.47 -1.93 -4.49
CA HIS A 129 -3.06 -1.25 -3.34
C HIS A 129 -3.20 -2.22 -2.17
N ALA A 130 -3.18 -1.68 -0.95
CA ALA A 130 -3.34 -2.46 0.27
C ALA A 130 -4.08 -1.61 1.31
N TYR A 131 -5.07 -2.18 1.99
CA TYR A 131 -5.79 -1.50 3.06
C TYR A 131 -5.04 -1.66 4.37
N LEU A 132 -4.70 -0.54 5.01
CA LEU A 132 -3.82 -0.54 6.19
C LEU A 132 -4.62 -0.45 7.49
N ARG A 133 -5.37 0.64 7.68
CA ARG A 133 -6.09 0.88 8.94
C ARG A 133 -7.34 1.73 8.76
N GLY A 134 -8.46 1.27 9.29
CA GLY A 134 -9.72 2.00 9.36
C GLY A 134 -10.92 1.18 8.91
N GLN A 135 -12.05 1.84 8.72
CA GLN A 135 -13.28 1.25 8.22
C GLN A 135 -13.64 1.82 6.85
N ASN A 136 -14.02 0.95 5.91
CA ASN A 136 -14.46 1.38 4.58
C ASN A 136 -15.64 0.56 4.07
N ILE A 137 -16.25 1.07 3.00
CA ILE A 137 -17.09 0.30 2.10
C ILE A 137 -16.37 0.19 0.77
N GLU A 138 -16.32 -1.02 0.25
CA GLU A 138 -15.72 -1.30 -1.04
C GLU A 138 -16.76 -1.79 -2.04
N LEU A 139 -16.70 -1.22 -3.24
CA LEU A 139 -17.46 -1.62 -4.41
C LEU A 139 -16.47 -2.19 -5.43
N MET A 140 -16.64 -3.49 -5.71
CA MET A 140 -15.88 -4.26 -6.68
C MET A 140 -16.82 -4.78 -7.76
N ALA A 141 -16.28 -5.04 -8.96
CA ALA A 141 -16.97 -5.89 -9.92
C ALA A 141 -17.13 -7.31 -9.35
N CYS A 142 -18.07 -8.09 -9.86
CA CYS A 142 -18.20 -9.51 -9.50
C CYS A 142 -17.03 -10.32 -10.09
N SER A 143 -15.85 -10.16 -9.48
CA SER A 143 -14.59 -10.82 -9.81
C SER A 143 -13.84 -11.07 -8.50
N ASP A 144 -13.35 -12.29 -8.33
CA ASP A 144 -12.52 -12.72 -7.21
C ASP A 144 -11.04 -12.87 -7.61
N ASN A 145 -10.67 -12.43 -8.82
CA ASN A 145 -9.29 -12.43 -9.29
C ASN A 145 -8.44 -11.44 -8.46
N VAL A 146 -7.66 -11.99 -7.54
CA VAL A 146 -6.71 -11.24 -6.72
C VAL A 146 -5.33 -11.87 -6.84
N ILE A 147 -4.38 -11.10 -7.37
CA ILE A 147 -2.96 -11.43 -7.32
C ILE A 147 -2.35 -10.64 -6.17
N ARG A 148 -1.59 -11.34 -5.33
CA ARG A 148 -0.99 -10.76 -4.12
C ARG A 148 0.33 -10.11 -4.44
N GLY A 149 0.61 -8.98 -3.80
CA GLY A 149 1.85 -8.20 -3.96
C GLY A 149 2.80 -8.26 -2.76
N GLY A 150 2.56 -9.18 -1.81
CA GLY A 150 3.23 -9.23 -0.51
C GLY A 150 2.29 -8.86 0.63
N LEU A 151 2.87 -8.57 1.80
CA LEU A 151 2.16 -8.26 3.05
C LEU A 151 1.15 -9.36 3.42
N THR A 152 1.54 -10.62 3.23
CA THR A 152 0.62 -11.75 3.38
C THR A 152 1.36 -13.02 3.78
N PRO A 153 0.81 -13.84 4.69
CA PRO A 153 1.40 -15.16 4.98
C PRO A 153 1.12 -16.18 3.87
N LYS A 154 0.28 -15.83 2.90
CA LYS A 154 -0.13 -16.71 1.79
C LYS A 154 0.93 -16.71 0.68
N TYR A 155 0.84 -17.69 -0.20
CA TYR A 155 1.68 -17.75 -1.38
C TYR A 155 1.50 -16.50 -2.27
N VAL A 156 2.63 -16.00 -2.78
CA VAL A 156 2.71 -14.89 -3.72
C VAL A 156 3.36 -15.41 -5.01
N ASP A 157 2.62 -15.37 -6.11
CA ASP A 157 3.13 -15.71 -7.44
C ASP A 157 3.82 -14.47 -8.03
N ILE A 158 5.12 -14.33 -7.75
CA ILE A 158 5.92 -13.18 -8.21
C ILE A 158 5.98 -13.10 -9.74
N PRO A 159 6.22 -14.20 -10.49
CA PRO A 159 6.19 -14.16 -11.95
C PRO A 159 4.86 -13.64 -12.52
N GLU A 160 3.72 -14.08 -11.97
CA GLU A 160 2.42 -13.61 -12.44
C GLU A 160 2.15 -12.16 -12.06
N LEU A 161 2.51 -11.76 -10.83
CA LEU A 161 2.43 -10.37 -10.37
C LEU A 161 3.15 -9.42 -11.34
N LEU A 162 4.40 -9.74 -11.72
CA LEU A 162 5.23 -8.88 -12.57
C LEU A 162 4.72 -8.77 -14.02
N LYS A 163 3.86 -9.68 -14.47
CA LYS A 163 3.20 -9.58 -15.78
C LYS A 163 2.07 -8.56 -15.78
N ILE A 164 1.34 -8.44 -14.68
CA ILE A 164 0.08 -7.69 -14.61
C ILE A 164 0.20 -6.34 -13.89
N VAL A 165 1.20 -6.17 -13.04
CA VAL A 165 1.36 -4.96 -12.24
C VAL A 165 1.65 -3.76 -13.13
N ASP A 166 0.89 -2.68 -12.93
CA ASP A 166 1.12 -1.41 -13.59
C ASP A 166 2.07 -0.56 -12.73
N CYS A 167 3.33 -0.48 -13.17
CA CYS A 167 4.39 0.28 -12.50
C CYS A 167 4.44 1.77 -12.90
N ARG A 168 3.37 2.31 -13.49
CA ARG A 168 3.28 3.76 -13.73
C ARG A 168 3.23 4.54 -12.42
N GLU A 169 3.73 5.77 -12.47
CA GLU A 169 3.59 6.74 -11.38
C GLU A 169 2.11 7.14 -11.24
N VAL A 170 1.62 7.20 -10.00
CA VAL A 170 0.23 7.45 -9.67
C VAL A 170 0.13 8.66 -8.74
N GLU A 171 -0.65 9.64 -9.17
CA GLU A 171 -1.16 10.70 -8.31
C GLU A 171 -2.53 10.31 -7.76
N PRO A 172 -2.67 10.06 -6.44
CA PRO A 172 -3.94 9.64 -5.85
C PRO A 172 -5.03 10.72 -6.02
N LYS A 173 -6.13 10.35 -6.68
CA LYS A 173 -7.27 11.25 -6.88
C LYS A 173 -8.39 10.90 -5.91
N LEU A 174 -8.45 11.67 -4.82
CA LEU A 174 -9.53 11.59 -3.86
C LEU A 174 -10.77 12.30 -4.39
N PHE A 175 -11.93 11.77 -4.08
CA PHE A 175 -13.21 12.44 -4.29
C PHE A 175 -13.98 12.52 -2.99
N GLN A 176 -14.69 13.63 -2.79
CA GLN A 176 -15.63 13.81 -1.69
C GLN A 176 -17.05 13.65 -2.20
N GLN A 177 -17.86 12.93 -1.43
CA GLN A 177 -19.28 12.82 -1.68
C GLN A 177 -20.05 13.88 -0.88
N PRO A 178 -20.92 14.69 -1.50
CA PRO A 178 -21.78 15.59 -0.75
C PRO A 178 -22.78 14.79 0.10
N LEU A 179 -22.77 15.01 1.42
CA LEU A 179 -23.58 14.33 2.44
C LEU A 179 -25.10 14.57 2.35
N LYS A 180 -25.65 15.00 1.21
CA LYS A 180 -26.99 15.60 1.15
C LYS A 180 -28.16 14.65 0.82
N THR A 181 -27.93 13.39 0.45
CA THR A 181 -29.03 12.46 0.09
C THR A 181 -28.84 11.03 0.58
N HIS A 182 -29.95 10.37 0.93
CA HIS A 182 -30.01 8.95 1.36
C HIS A 182 -29.70 7.94 0.25
N ALA A 183 -29.42 8.40 -0.96
CA ALA A 183 -29.04 7.60 -2.12
C ALA A 183 -27.92 8.33 -2.87
N TYR A 184 -26.94 7.54 -3.34
CA TYR A 184 -25.78 8.03 -4.08
C TYR A 184 -25.71 7.32 -5.43
N LEU A 185 -25.53 8.09 -6.51
CA LEU A 185 -25.15 7.54 -7.82
C LEU A 185 -23.64 7.68 -7.96
N LEU A 186 -22.97 6.55 -8.13
CA LEU A 186 -21.54 6.49 -8.41
C LEU A 186 -21.35 6.07 -9.85
N THR A 187 -20.57 6.85 -10.60
CA THR A 187 -20.12 6.49 -11.94
C THR A 187 -18.64 6.17 -11.91
N PRO A 188 -18.23 4.95 -11.54
CA PRO A 188 -16.91 4.46 -11.91
C PRO A 188 -16.70 4.60 -13.42
N ARG A 189 -15.43 4.77 -13.83
CA ARG A 189 -15.01 4.92 -15.23
C ARG A 189 -15.56 3.85 -16.17
N GLN A 190 -16.00 2.70 -15.63
CA GLN A 190 -16.49 1.56 -16.40
C GLN A 190 -17.99 1.25 -16.24
N GLN A 191 -18.77 1.90 -15.35
CA GLN A 191 -20.22 1.63 -15.19
C GLN A 191 -20.97 2.67 -14.33
N LYS A 192 -22.27 2.91 -14.59
CA LYS A 192 -23.19 3.61 -13.67
C LYS A 192 -23.68 2.64 -12.60
N ILE A 193 -23.36 2.86 -11.33
CA ILE A 193 -23.84 2.06 -10.20
C ILE A 193 -24.72 2.96 -9.30
N SER A 194 -25.97 2.56 -9.11
CA SER A 194 -26.89 3.19 -8.15
C SER A 194 -26.85 2.41 -6.83
N LEU A 195 -26.55 3.07 -5.72
CA LEU A 195 -26.45 2.43 -4.41
C LEU A 195 -27.85 2.09 -3.86
N CYS A 196 -28.26 0.82 -3.97
CA CYS A 196 -29.36 0.25 -3.19
C CYS A 196 -28.93 -1.11 -2.62
N LYS A 197 -28.57 -1.10 -1.32
CA LYS A 197 -28.45 -2.25 -0.40
C LYS A 197 -27.94 -3.59 -0.98
N ILE A 198 -26.65 -3.69 -1.29
CA ILE A 198 -25.83 -4.89 -1.01
C ILE A 198 -24.41 -4.38 -0.72
N PHE A 199 -23.92 -4.59 0.51
CA PHE A 199 -22.60 -4.10 0.95
C PHE A 199 -21.75 -5.28 1.41
N ASN A 200 -20.52 -5.39 0.90
CA ASN A 200 -19.44 -6.05 1.62
C ASN A 200 -18.79 -4.99 2.51
N MET A 201 -19.07 -5.05 3.81
CA MET A 201 -18.47 -4.17 4.80
C MET A 201 -17.08 -4.70 5.14
N ASN A 202 -16.04 -4.11 4.55
CA ASN A 202 -14.66 -4.45 4.87
C ASN A 202 -14.20 -3.61 6.07
N VAL A 203 -14.19 -4.24 7.25
CA VAL A 203 -13.46 -3.71 8.39
C VAL A 203 -12.01 -4.11 8.18
N ALA A 204 -11.17 -3.20 7.70
CA ALA A 204 -9.72 -3.39 7.67
C ALA A 204 -9.21 -3.38 9.11
N LYS A 205 -9.35 -4.52 9.80
CA LYS A 205 -8.81 -4.67 11.15
C LYS A 205 -7.28 -4.79 11.10
N HIS A 206 -6.74 -5.42 10.07
CA HIS A 206 -5.32 -5.69 9.84
C HIS A 206 -5.07 -5.75 8.32
N ILE A 207 -3.82 -5.55 7.90
CA ILE A 207 -3.35 -5.56 6.51
C ILE A 207 -3.76 -6.87 5.82
N ILE A 208 -4.41 -6.78 4.65
CA ILE A 208 -4.79 -7.91 3.77
C ILE A 208 -4.41 -7.57 2.33
#